data_AF-A0A3L8DXP1-F1
#
_entry.id   AF-A0A3L8DXP1-F1
#
_cell.length_a   1.000
_cell.length_b   1.000
_cell.length_c   1.000
_cell.angle_alpha   90.00
_cell.angle_beta   90.00
_cell.angle_gamma   90.00
#
_symmetry.space_group_name_H-M   'P 1'
#
loop_
_entity.id
_entity.type
_entity.pdbx_description
1 polymer ?
#
loop_
_entity_poly.entity_id
_entity_poly.type
_entity_poly.pdbx_seq_one_letter_code
_entity_poly.pdbx_strand_id
1 'polypeptide(L)'
;MYNLGVHLREIYNEFLGDMFMLDVMKTRTTEYALSILSAQLVNAGLWPPSEEQMWMEDFNWQPIPTDYLELKEDTLMLGTLCPNFLSQMDQMLQTIEVDRNELLPNWAIDIFPDGAMYNVTLLEYDLLSANSLQRQLNGGTLLGEIIGNSLKYKAGDIPKERKILLYSGDQRNIIGVLKNLDSWSPHIPNEAAALIFELYFDNETKIYGMKINYYTGVGGITIPLLLPNCTEICPLQSLVDIAFISMPENPQSLCGWPIKHSIEIEDQFNSTHSNISASYHTKNLI
;
A
#
# COMPACT_ATOMS: atom_id res chain seq x y z
N MET A 1 -4.53 10.47 9.60
CA MET A 1 -3.56 9.36 9.76
C MET A 1 -3.29 9.02 11.23
N TYR A 2 -2.89 9.94 12.12
CA TYR A 2 -2.62 9.61 13.55
C TYR A 2 -3.79 8.87 14.23
N ASN A 3 -5.02 9.37 14.07
CA ASN A 3 -6.21 8.73 14.63
C ASN A 3 -6.47 7.31 14.11
N LEU A 4 -6.05 6.98 12.87
CA LEU A 4 -6.09 5.60 12.38
C LEU A 4 -5.11 4.73 13.18
N GLY A 5 -3.90 5.23 13.47
CA GLY A 5 -2.96 4.54 14.35
C GLY A 5 -3.53 4.28 15.74
N VAL A 6 -4.16 5.29 16.35
CA VAL A 6 -4.84 5.16 17.65
C VAL A 6 -5.98 4.14 17.57
N HIS A 7 -6.82 4.19 16.54
CA HIS A 7 -7.90 3.23 16.34
C HIS A 7 -7.39 1.79 16.23
N LEU A 8 -6.33 1.56 15.44
CA LEU A 8 -5.68 0.25 15.35
C LEU A 8 -5.09 -0.18 16.70
N ARG A 9 -4.49 0.75 17.45
CA ARG A 9 -3.96 0.46 18.79
C ARG A 9 -5.07 0.03 19.74
N GLU A 10 -6.19 0.74 19.77
CA GLU A 10 -7.33 0.42 20.63
C GLU A 10 -7.90 -0.98 20.34
N ILE A 11 -8.02 -1.35 19.05
CA ILE A 11 -8.57 -2.65 18.66
C ILE A 11 -7.58 -3.79 18.92
N TYR A 12 -6.30 -3.60 18.60
CA TYR A 12 -5.31 -4.67 18.60
C TYR A 12 -4.32 -4.61 19.77
N ASN A 13 -4.57 -3.81 20.81
CA ASN A 13 -3.63 -3.57 21.93
C ASN A 13 -3.10 -4.88 22.52
N GLU A 14 -4.00 -5.79 22.91
CA GLU A 14 -3.65 -7.08 23.52
C GLU A 14 -2.89 -7.97 22.53
N PHE A 15 -3.30 -7.98 21.25
CA PHE A 15 -2.65 -8.77 20.22
C PHE A 15 -1.22 -8.28 19.98
N LEU A 16 -1.00 -6.97 19.85
CA LEU A 16 0.27 -6.36 19.49
C LEU A 16 1.28 -6.41 20.66
N GLY A 17 0.82 -6.16 21.89
CA GLY A 17 1.67 -5.98 23.06
C GLY A 17 2.18 -4.54 23.22
N ASP A 18 2.97 -4.29 24.25
CA ASP A 18 3.29 -2.91 24.68
C ASP A 18 4.52 -2.30 24.01
N MET A 19 5.33 -3.11 23.33
CA MET A 19 6.61 -2.68 22.77
C MET A 19 6.66 -2.87 21.26
N PHE A 20 7.18 -1.88 20.55
CA PHE A 20 7.46 -2.00 19.13
C PHE A 20 8.72 -2.85 18.90
N MET A 21 8.65 -3.83 18.00
CA MET A 21 9.81 -4.62 17.57
C MET A 21 9.78 -4.85 16.05
N LEU A 22 10.95 -4.93 15.42
CA LEU A 22 11.10 -5.06 13.96
C LEU A 22 10.61 -6.40 13.40
N ASP A 23 10.60 -7.44 14.22
CA ASP A 23 10.01 -8.74 13.91
C ASP A 23 8.47 -8.68 14.00
N VAL A 24 7.92 -7.90 14.94
CA VAL A 24 6.47 -7.75 15.17
C VAL A 24 5.76 -7.00 14.05
N MET A 25 6.36 -5.92 13.53
CA MET A 25 5.75 -5.08 12.50
C MET A 25 6.72 -4.83 11.35
N LYS A 26 6.17 -4.75 10.14
CA LYS A 26 6.83 -4.12 9.00
C LYS A 26 5.95 -3.06 8.36
N THR A 27 6.55 -1.92 8.01
CA THR A 27 5.88 -0.86 7.25
C THR A 27 6.49 -0.74 5.86
N ARG A 28 5.65 -0.76 4.82
CA ARG A 28 6.02 -0.44 3.45
C ARG A 28 5.23 0.76 2.95
N THR A 29 5.91 1.72 2.34
CA THR A 29 5.30 2.88 1.69
C THR A 29 5.58 2.84 0.19
N THR A 30 4.90 3.71 -0.55
CA THR A 30 5.40 4.16 -1.86
C THR A 30 6.55 5.14 -1.63
N GLU A 31 7.33 5.46 -2.66
CA GLU A 31 8.40 6.47 -2.55
C GLU A 31 7.88 7.92 -2.41
N TYR A 32 6.57 8.14 -2.57
CA TYR A 32 5.98 9.47 -2.41
C TYR A 32 6.05 9.93 -0.94
N ALA A 33 6.52 11.17 -0.74
CA ALA A 33 6.67 11.76 0.59
C ALA A 33 5.36 11.75 1.40
N LEU A 34 4.21 11.98 0.76
CA LEU A 34 2.90 11.93 1.44
C LEU A 34 2.59 10.55 2.01
N SER A 35 2.97 9.47 1.33
CA SER A 35 2.80 8.11 1.84
C SER A 35 3.71 7.85 3.03
N ILE A 36 4.98 8.27 2.95
CA ILE A 36 5.95 8.12 4.04
C ILE A 36 5.47 8.87 5.29
N LEU A 37 5.09 10.14 5.16
CA LEU A 37 4.58 10.95 6.26
C LEU A 37 3.30 10.37 6.86
N SER A 38 2.39 9.85 6.02
CA SER A 38 1.15 9.22 6.46
C SER A 38 1.42 7.97 7.29
N ALA A 39 2.36 7.13 6.87
CA ALA A 39 2.77 5.94 7.61
C ALA A 39 3.41 6.31 8.97
N GLN A 40 4.26 7.34 9.01
CA GLN A 40 4.85 7.82 10.25
C GLN A 40 3.79 8.32 11.24
N LEU A 41 2.75 9.00 10.77
CA LEU A 41 1.62 9.43 11.61
C LEU A 41 0.82 8.24 12.15
N VAL A 42 0.55 7.22 11.32
CA VAL A 42 -0.10 5.98 11.80
C VAL A 42 0.76 5.31 12.86
N ASN A 43 2.07 5.16 12.61
CA ASN A 43 3.01 4.54 13.53
C ASN A 43 3.09 5.29 14.87
N ALA A 44 3.04 6.63 14.85
CA ALA A 44 3.02 7.44 16.07
C ALA A 44 1.76 7.19 16.94
N GLY A 45 0.61 6.91 16.33
CA GLY A 45 -0.61 6.54 17.07
C GLY A 45 -0.65 5.07 17.48
N LEU A 46 -0.05 4.19 16.67
CA LEU A 46 -0.06 2.75 16.87
C LEU A 46 0.96 2.27 17.91
N TRP A 47 2.11 2.95 18.00
CA TRP A 47 3.25 2.54 18.83
C TRP A 47 3.75 3.69 19.70
N PRO A 48 2.93 4.16 20.66
CA PRO A 48 3.47 5.00 21.72
C PRO A 48 4.64 4.29 22.42
N PRO A 49 5.75 4.98 22.72
CA PRO A 49 6.91 4.34 23.33
C PRO A 49 6.56 3.79 24.71
N SER A 50 6.91 2.53 24.97
CA SER A 50 6.90 1.95 26.32
C SER A 50 7.99 2.59 27.18
N GLU A 51 7.96 2.39 28.50
CA GLU A 51 8.96 2.99 29.41
C GLU A 51 10.42 2.70 28.98
N GLU A 52 10.68 1.50 28.46
CA GLU A 52 12.00 1.08 27.98
C GLU A 52 12.39 1.68 26.62
N GLN A 53 11.40 2.14 25.82
CA GLN A 53 11.59 2.73 24.50
C GLN A 53 11.48 4.26 24.51
N MET A 54 11.19 4.88 25.66
CA MET A 54 11.24 6.32 25.82
C MET A 54 12.69 6.80 25.76
N TRP A 55 13.05 7.46 24.66
CA TRP A 55 14.38 8.03 24.45
C TRP A 55 14.46 9.51 24.86
N MET A 56 13.30 10.15 25.08
CA MET A 56 13.18 11.55 25.50
C MET A 56 11.98 11.70 26.45
N GLU A 57 12.21 12.32 27.60
CA GLU A 57 11.18 12.62 28.59
C GLU A 57 10.13 13.59 28.01
N ASP A 58 8.86 13.41 28.38
CA ASP A 58 7.70 14.17 27.88
C ASP A 58 7.47 14.14 26.35
N PHE A 59 8.14 13.23 25.62
CA PHE A 59 7.99 13.08 24.17
C PHE A 59 7.52 11.67 23.77
N ASN A 60 6.20 11.51 23.62
CA ASN A 60 5.54 10.23 23.29
C ASN A 60 5.62 9.89 21.80
N TRP A 61 6.83 9.81 21.25
CA TRP A 61 7.09 9.40 19.88
C TRP A 61 8.40 8.62 19.79
N GLN A 62 8.44 7.62 18.92
CA GLN A 62 9.64 6.86 18.59
C GLN A 62 9.81 6.69 17.07
N PRO A 63 11.04 6.66 16.56
CA PRO A 63 11.28 6.43 15.15
C PRO A 63 10.95 4.99 14.77
N ILE A 64 10.09 4.80 13.78
CA ILE A 64 9.75 3.48 13.24
C ILE A 64 10.14 3.44 11.76
N PRO A 65 10.97 2.47 11.33
CA PRO A 65 11.45 2.42 9.96
C PRO A 65 10.34 2.05 8.96
N THR A 66 10.50 2.54 7.74
CA THR A 66 9.65 2.25 6.58
C THR A 66 10.52 1.84 5.40
N ASP A 67 10.09 0.80 4.68
CA ASP A 67 10.70 0.40 3.42
C ASP A 67 9.90 0.95 2.24
N TYR A 68 10.56 1.22 1.11
CA TYR A 68 9.91 1.51 -0.16
C TYR A 68 10.74 0.96 -1.33
N LEU A 69 10.12 0.82 -2.49
CA LEU A 69 10.82 0.60 -3.76
C LEU A 69 10.75 1.87 -4.60
N GLU A 70 11.71 2.05 -5.50
CA GLU A 70 11.67 3.15 -6.45
C GLU A 70 10.44 3.05 -7.36
N LEU A 71 9.98 4.20 -7.85
CA LEU A 71 8.79 4.39 -8.69
C LEU A 71 8.72 3.41 -9.87
N LYS A 72 9.86 3.13 -10.49
CA LYS A 72 9.99 2.28 -11.69
C LYS A 72 10.09 0.78 -11.36
N GLU A 73 10.17 0.44 -10.08
CA GLU A 73 10.34 -0.94 -9.60
C GLU A 73 9.13 -1.39 -8.76
N ASP A 74 8.32 -0.45 -8.26
CA ASP A 74 7.18 -0.73 -7.40
C ASP A 74 5.92 -1.15 -8.16
N THR A 75 5.94 -2.37 -8.69
CA THR A 75 4.75 -3.00 -9.30
C THR A 75 3.68 -3.38 -8.28
N LEU A 76 4.01 -3.38 -6.98
CA LEU A 76 3.10 -3.77 -5.90
C LEU A 76 2.10 -2.66 -5.58
N MET A 77 2.60 -1.46 -5.31
CA MET A 77 1.78 -0.33 -4.87
C MET A 77 1.55 0.69 -5.98
N LEU A 78 2.37 0.68 -7.05
CA LEU A 78 2.33 1.67 -8.13
C LEU A 78 2.20 1.04 -9.52
N GLY A 79 1.55 -0.13 -9.61
CA GLY A 79 1.35 -0.82 -10.89
C GLY A 79 0.55 -0.01 -11.93
N THR A 80 -0.19 1.03 -11.53
CA THR A 80 -0.82 1.97 -12.47
C THR A 80 0.18 2.82 -13.26
N LEU A 81 1.45 2.90 -12.82
CA LEU A 81 2.53 3.59 -13.52
C LEU A 81 3.28 2.68 -14.49
N CYS A 82 2.89 1.40 -14.58
CA CYS A 82 3.52 0.44 -15.49
C CYS A 82 3.33 0.86 -16.96
N PRO A 83 4.38 0.75 -17.81
CA PRO A 83 4.28 1.11 -19.22
C PRO A 83 3.11 0.43 -19.96
N ASN A 84 2.89 -0.86 -19.71
CA ASN A 84 1.77 -1.57 -20.33
C ASN A 84 0.40 -1.07 -19.82
N PHE A 85 0.32 -0.67 -18.55
CA PHE A 85 -0.90 -0.10 -17.97
C PHE A 85 -1.21 1.27 -18.60
N LEU A 86 -0.21 2.15 -18.66
CA LEU A 86 -0.33 3.49 -19.26
C LEU A 86 -0.69 3.40 -20.75
N SER A 87 -0.04 2.52 -21.51
CA SER A 87 -0.36 2.31 -22.93
C SER A 87 -1.81 1.87 -23.16
N GLN A 88 -2.34 0.98 -22.30
CA GLN A 88 -3.75 0.61 -22.37
C GLN A 88 -4.68 1.75 -21.92
N MET A 89 -4.29 2.53 -20.92
CA MET A 89 -5.04 3.70 -20.51
C MET A 89 -5.08 4.77 -21.61
N ASP A 90 -3.97 5.06 -22.29
CA ASP A 90 -3.91 6.03 -23.38
C ASP A 90 -4.79 5.62 -24.57
N GLN A 91 -4.86 4.32 -24.85
CA GLN A 91 -5.80 3.78 -25.84
C GLN A 91 -7.27 4.03 -25.43
N MET A 92 -7.57 4.05 -24.13
CA MET A 92 -8.91 4.36 -23.61
C MET A 92 -9.18 5.86 -23.47
N LEU A 93 -8.17 6.66 -23.15
CA LEU A 93 -8.27 8.05 -22.70
C LEU A 93 -7.73 9.06 -23.72
N GLN A 94 -8.06 8.95 -25.01
CA GLN A 94 -7.49 9.78 -26.08
C GLN A 94 -7.57 11.33 -25.93
N THR A 95 -8.07 11.88 -24.83
CA THR A 95 -7.94 13.31 -24.49
C THR A 95 -8.11 13.50 -22.98
N ILE A 96 -7.18 14.21 -22.33
CA ILE A 96 -7.36 15.29 -21.32
C ILE A 96 -6.08 15.40 -20.47
N GLU A 97 -5.39 16.55 -20.55
CA GLU A 97 -4.36 16.98 -19.60
C GLU A 97 -4.89 18.20 -18.84
N VAL A 98 -4.74 18.23 -17.51
CA VAL A 98 -5.03 19.43 -16.69
C VAL A 98 -3.93 19.60 -15.65
N ASP A 99 -3.32 20.77 -15.67
CA ASP A 99 -2.24 21.19 -14.77
C ASP A 99 -2.81 21.71 -13.43
N ARG A 100 -2.11 21.43 -12.31
CA ARG A 100 -2.57 21.75 -10.95
C ARG A 100 -1.83 22.96 -10.37
N ASN A 101 -2.53 24.08 -10.19
CA ASN A 101 -2.54 24.91 -8.97
C ASN A 101 -3.15 26.29 -9.25
N GLU A 102 -4.46 26.44 -9.14
CA GLU A 102 -5.12 27.75 -8.95
C GLU A 102 -6.42 27.59 -8.13
N LEU A 103 -6.85 28.68 -7.49
CA LEU A 103 -8.17 28.76 -6.82
C LEU A 103 -9.28 28.46 -7.82
N LEU A 104 -10.30 27.72 -7.38
CA LEU A 104 -11.40 27.32 -8.25
C LEU A 104 -12.12 28.57 -8.80
N PRO A 105 -12.15 28.78 -10.13
CA PRO A 105 -12.93 29.85 -10.71
C PRO A 105 -14.42 29.63 -10.50
N ASN A 106 -15.23 30.69 -10.50
CA ASN A 106 -16.67 30.61 -10.20
C ASN A 106 -17.44 29.60 -11.07
N TRP A 107 -16.98 29.35 -12.30
CA TRP A 107 -17.60 28.37 -13.19
C TRP A 107 -17.45 26.92 -12.68
N ALA A 108 -16.45 26.64 -11.86
CA ALA A 108 -16.15 25.30 -11.36
C ALA A 108 -17.00 24.89 -10.15
N ILE A 109 -17.72 25.82 -9.51
CA ILE A 109 -18.49 25.57 -8.28
C ILE A 109 -19.59 24.52 -8.49
N ASP A 110 -20.23 24.51 -9.67
CA ASP A 110 -21.31 23.57 -9.97
C ASP A 110 -20.81 22.19 -10.45
N ILE A 111 -19.49 22.07 -10.67
CA ILE A 111 -18.86 20.90 -11.32
C ILE A 111 -17.80 20.26 -10.41
N PHE A 112 -17.34 20.95 -9.36
CA PHE A 112 -16.36 20.47 -8.39
C PHE A 112 -16.69 20.99 -6.97
N PRO A 113 -16.50 20.17 -5.91
CA PRO A 113 -16.04 18.79 -5.94
C PRO A 113 -17.11 17.79 -6.38
N ASP A 114 -18.39 18.19 -6.34
CA ASP A 114 -19.54 17.37 -6.68
C ASP A 114 -19.94 17.50 -8.17
N GLY A 115 -21.02 16.84 -8.60
CA GLY A 115 -21.55 17.00 -9.95
C GLY A 115 -20.72 16.26 -11.01
N ALA A 116 -20.36 16.93 -12.10
CA ALA A 116 -19.73 16.25 -13.23
C ALA A 116 -18.29 15.78 -12.92
N MET A 117 -17.48 16.53 -12.16
CA MET A 117 -16.12 16.05 -11.83
C MET A 117 -16.16 14.84 -10.90
N TYR A 118 -17.11 14.76 -9.97
CA TYR A 118 -17.28 13.58 -9.14
C TYR A 118 -17.52 12.33 -10.01
N ASN A 119 -18.44 12.43 -10.98
CA ASN A 119 -18.71 11.34 -11.91
C ASN A 119 -17.50 11.00 -12.80
N VAL A 120 -16.72 12.00 -13.23
CA VAL A 120 -15.48 11.81 -13.98
C VAL A 120 -14.45 11.06 -13.13
N THR A 121 -14.29 11.40 -11.86
CA THR A 121 -13.40 10.69 -10.94
C THR A 121 -13.85 9.24 -10.72
N LEU A 122 -15.16 8.99 -10.57
CA LEU A 122 -15.67 7.61 -10.49
C LEU A 122 -15.43 6.82 -11.79
N LEU A 123 -15.60 7.47 -12.94
CA LEU A 123 -15.30 6.88 -14.24
C LEU A 123 -13.80 6.56 -14.38
N GLU A 124 -12.91 7.44 -13.93
CA GLU A 124 -11.47 7.17 -13.88
C GLU A 124 -11.18 5.89 -13.09
N TYR A 125 -11.80 5.73 -11.92
CA TYR A 125 -11.64 4.52 -11.11
C TYR A 125 -12.15 3.26 -11.81
N ASP A 126 -13.24 3.36 -12.57
CA ASP A 126 -13.72 2.24 -13.40
C ASP A 126 -12.71 1.90 -14.50
N LEU A 127 -12.13 2.90 -15.15
CA LEU A 127 -11.12 2.72 -16.20
C LEU A 127 -9.81 2.12 -15.66
N LEU A 128 -9.40 2.44 -14.43
CA LEU A 128 -8.24 1.83 -13.77
C LEU A 128 -8.40 0.33 -13.51
N SER A 129 -9.56 -0.28 -13.80
CA SER A 129 -9.82 -1.71 -13.59
C SER A 129 -10.79 -2.28 -14.64
N ALA A 130 -10.82 -1.70 -15.83
CA ALA A 130 -11.78 -2.07 -16.88
C ALA A 130 -11.45 -3.41 -17.55
N ASN A 131 -10.18 -3.82 -17.57
CA ASN A 131 -9.74 -5.08 -18.15
C ASN A 131 -8.84 -5.90 -17.19
N SER A 132 -8.50 -7.13 -17.58
CA SER A 132 -7.71 -8.05 -16.76
C SER A 132 -6.32 -7.49 -16.40
N LEU A 133 -5.61 -6.89 -17.36
CA LEU A 133 -4.29 -6.28 -17.11
C LEU A 133 -4.40 -5.18 -16.06
N GLN A 134 -5.38 -4.29 -16.22
CA GLN A 134 -5.60 -3.18 -15.30
C GLN A 134 -6.01 -3.67 -13.91
N ARG A 135 -6.90 -4.66 -13.81
CA ARG A 135 -7.26 -5.29 -12.54
C ARG A 135 -6.03 -5.86 -11.82
N GLN A 136 -5.20 -6.61 -12.55
CA GLN A 136 -3.99 -7.24 -12.03
C GLN A 136 -2.95 -6.21 -11.53
N LEU A 137 -2.69 -5.14 -12.29
CA LEU A 137 -1.68 -4.14 -11.95
C LEU A 137 -2.18 -3.05 -10.99
N ASN A 138 -3.47 -2.73 -10.96
CA ASN A 138 -4.00 -1.69 -10.06
C ASN A 138 -4.15 -2.19 -8.61
N GLY A 139 -4.75 -3.37 -8.41
CA GLY A 139 -5.00 -3.91 -7.06
C GLY A 139 -4.78 -5.41 -6.91
N GLY A 140 -4.70 -6.16 -8.00
CA GLY A 140 -4.48 -7.60 -7.98
C GLY A 140 -3.13 -7.99 -7.41
N THR A 141 -2.08 -7.22 -7.71
CA THR A 141 -0.73 -7.45 -7.18
C THR A 141 -0.70 -7.27 -5.65
N LEU A 142 -1.32 -6.21 -5.13
CA LEU A 142 -1.41 -5.97 -3.69
C LEU A 142 -2.27 -7.02 -2.98
N LEU A 143 -3.40 -7.39 -3.56
CA LEU A 143 -4.25 -8.47 -3.02
C LEU A 143 -3.48 -9.80 -2.99
N GLY A 144 -2.72 -10.11 -4.04
CA GLY A 144 -1.87 -11.29 -4.12
C GLY A 144 -0.75 -11.30 -3.08
N GLU A 145 -0.15 -10.15 -2.79
CA GLU A 145 0.84 -10.01 -1.72
C GLU A 145 0.23 -10.28 -0.34
N ILE A 146 -0.98 -9.77 -0.06
CA ILE A 146 -1.68 -10.00 1.22
C ILE A 146 -2.03 -11.48 1.40
N ILE A 147 -2.62 -12.10 0.38
CA ILE A 147 -2.96 -13.53 0.39
C ILE A 147 -1.69 -14.38 0.48
N GLY A 148 -0.68 -14.05 -0.31
CA GLY A 148 0.62 -14.72 -0.32
C GLY A 148 1.32 -14.68 1.04
N ASN A 149 1.32 -13.52 1.71
CA ASN A 149 1.87 -13.37 3.06
C ASN A 149 1.08 -14.20 4.09
N SER A 150 -0.24 -14.29 3.94
CA SER A 150 -1.08 -15.13 4.81
C SER A 150 -0.75 -16.62 4.66
N LEU A 151 -0.54 -17.08 3.42
CA LEU A 151 -0.13 -18.45 3.12
C LEU A 151 1.29 -18.76 3.61
N LYS A 152 2.24 -17.84 3.43
CA LYS A 152 3.61 -17.94 3.96
C LYS A 152 3.64 -17.99 5.48
N TYR A 153 2.82 -17.17 6.15
CA TYR A 153 2.66 -17.22 7.61
C TYR A 153 2.10 -18.56 8.10
N LYS A 154 1.10 -19.11 7.38
CA LYS A 154 0.57 -20.46 7.63
C LYS A 154 1.64 -21.54 7.44
N ALA A 155 2.47 -21.44 6.40
CA ALA A 155 3.53 -22.39 6.09
C ALA A 155 4.73 -22.31 7.05
N GLY A 156 4.94 -21.17 7.71
CA GLY A 156 6.07 -20.92 8.62
C GLY A 156 7.23 -20.16 7.97
N ASP A 157 7.07 -19.65 6.74
CA ASP A 157 8.08 -18.85 6.04
C ASP A 157 8.16 -17.42 6.59
N ILE A 158 7.09 -16.94 7.23
CA ILE A 158 7.08 -15.68 7.99
C ILE A 158 7.12 -16.03 9.49
N PRO A 159 7.99 -15.38 10.28
CA PRO A 159 8.10 -15.61 11.72
C PRO A 159 6.76 -15.41 12.44
N LYS A 160 6.51 -16.20 13.49
CA LYS A 160 5.26 -16.12 14.27
C LYS A 160 5.13 -14.84 15.08
N GLU A 161 6.26 -14.17 15.30
CA GLU A 161 6.35 -12.86 15.93
C GLU A 161 5.74 -11.77 15.05
N ARG A 162 5.70 -11.94 13.70
CA ARG A 162 5.12 -10.96 12.78
C ARG A 162 3.60 -10.91 12.95
N LYS A 163 3.11 -9.80 13.49
CA LYS A 163 1.70 -9.55 13.79
C LYS A 163 1.03 -8.61 12.80
N ILE A 164 1.75 -7.63 12.26
CA ILE A 164 1.18 -6.61 11.38
C ILE A 164 2.10 -6.27 10.21
N LEU A 165 1.50 -6.15 9.02
CA LEU A 165 2.10 -5.62 7.81
C LEU A 165 1.32 -4.36 7.42
N LEU A 166 1.96 -3.20 7.50
CA LEU A 166 1.35 -1.92 7.16
C LEU A 166 1.80 -1.49 5.77
N TYR A 167 0.83 -1.26 4.87
CA TYR A 167 1.06 -0.73 3.53
C TYR A 167 0.46 0.68 3.45
N SER A 168 1.29 1.66 3.13
CA SER A 168 0.86 3.05 2.91
C SER A 168 0.97 3.39 1.44
N GLY A 169 -0.14 3.78 0.83
CA GLY A 169 -0.25 4.09 -0.59
C GLY A 169 -1.23 5.24 -0.82
N ASP A 170 -2.00 5.15 -1.89
CA ASP A 170 -3.07 6.11 -2.20
C ASP A 170 -4.42 5.42 -2.41
N GLN A 171 -5.46 6.24 -2.65
CA GLN A 171 -6.82 5.77 -2.84
C GLN A 171 -6.97 4.70 -3.94
N ARG A 172 -6.12 4.71 -4.98
CA ARG A 172 -6.16 3.72 -6.06
C ARG A 172 -5.85 2.32 -5.56
N ASN A 173 -4.98 2.18 -4.55
CA ASN A 173 -4.69 0.87 -3.94
C ASN A 173 -5.93 0.29 -3.26
N ILE A 174 -6.67 1.09 -2.49
CA ILE A 174 -7.92 0.68 -1.83
C ILE A 174 -8.97 0.29 -2.87
N ILE A 175 -9.19 1.16 -3.85
CA ILE A 175 -10.17 0.96 -4.92
C ILE A 175 -9.83 -0.29 -5.73
N GLY A 176 -8.56 -0.44 -6.12
CA GLY A 176 -8.08 -1.58 -6.88
C GLY A 176 -8.32 -2.89 -6.13
N VAL A 177 -8.01 -2.96 -4.83
CA VAL A 177 -8.27 -4.15 -4.02
C VAL A 177 -9.77 -4.43 -3.91
N LEU A 178 -10.59 -3.42 -3.60
CA LEU A 178 -12.05 -3.57 -3.50
C LEU A 178 -12.69 -4.03 -4.82
N LYS A 179 -12.22 -3.50 -5.96
CA LYS A 179 -12.68 -3.92 -7.29
C LYS A 179 -12.25 -5.35 -7.62
N ASN A 180 -11.06 -5.78 -7.19
CA ASN A 180 -10.61 -7.15 -7.39
C ASN A 180 -11.34 -8.17 -6.50
N LEU A 181 -11.87 -7.73 -5.36
CA LEU A 181 -12.74 -8.51 -4.46
C LEU A 181 -14.24 -8.42 -4.85
N ASP A 182 -14.57 -7.76 -5.96
CA ASP A 182 -15.94 -7.44 -6.41
C ASP A 182 -16.82 -6.86 -5.28
N SER A 183 -16.21 -6.12 -4.35
CA SER A 183 -16.83 -5.52 -3.16
C SER A 183 -16.83 -3.98 -3.23
N TRP A 184 -16.57 -3.43 -4.41
CA TRP A 184 -16.53 -1.99 -4.65
C TRP A 184 -17.94 -1.40 -4.74
N SER A 185 -18.19 -0.34 -3.96
CA SER A 185 -19.32 0.56 -4.15
C SER A 185 -18.79 1.91 -4.62
N PRO A 186 -19.35 2.55 -5.67
CA PRO A 186 -18.82 3.82 -6.19
C PRO A 186 -18.81 4.95 -5.15
N HIS A 187 -17.61 5.33 -4.71
CA HIS A 187 -17.37 6.51 -3.87
C HIS A 187 -15.93 6.99 -4.04
N ILE A 188 -15.59 8.17 -3.52
CA ILE A 188 -14.19 8.59 -3.35
C ILE A 188 -13.80 8.21 -1.91
N PRO A 189 -12.77 7.36 -1.69
CA PRO A 189 -12.30 7.05 -0.34
C PRO A 189 -11.85 8.33 0.38
N ASN A 190 -12.30 8.52 1.62
CA ASN A 190 -11.85 9.66 2.41
C ASN A 190 -10.36 9.55 2.74
N GLU A 191 -9.76 10.66 3.15
CA GLU A 191 -8.43 10.64 3.72
C GLU A 191 -8.37 9.71 4.94
N ALA A 192 -7.25 9.00 5.08
CA ALA A 192 -7.05 7.98 6.10
C ALA A 192 -8.00 6.77 6.04
N ALA A 193 -8.76 6.59 4.96
CA ALA A 193 -9.44 5.31 4.72
C ALA A 193 -8.42 4.17 4.63
N ALA A 194 -8.81 2.97 5.06
CA ALA A 194 -7.93 1.80 5.07
C ALA A 194 -8.71 0.49 4.89
N LEU A 195 -8.07 -0.50 4.28
CA LEU A 195 -8.53 -1.88 4.29
C LEU A 195 -7.72 -2.66 5.32
N ILE A 196 -8.42 -3.32 6.23
CA ILE A 196 -7.83 -4.08 7.34
C ILE A 196 -8.14 -5.55 7.11
N PHE A 197 -7.09 -6.34 6.89
CA PHE A 197 -7.17 -7.78 6.66
C PHE A 197 -6.72 -8.52 7.93
N GLU A 198 -7.63 -9.29 8.52
CA GLU A 198 -7.41 -10.01 9.78
C GLU A 198 -7.38 -11.52 9.51
N LEU A 199 -6.23 -12.14 9.73
CA LEU A 199 -6.06 -13.59 9.58
C LEU A 199 -6.41 -14.29 10.90
N TYR A 200 -7.48 -15.07 10.89
CA TYR A 200 -7.94 -15.89 12.01
C TYR A 200 -7.51 -17.35 11.84
N PHE A 201 -7.26 -18.01 12.97
CA PHE A 201 -7.10 -19.45 13.04
C PHE A 201 -8.15 -20.04 13.98
N ASP A 202 -8.97 -20.94 13.46
CA ASP A 202 -9.97 -21.64 14.25
C ASP A 202 -9.35 -22.88 14.91
N ASN A 203 -9.37 -22.92 16.24
CA ASN A 203 -8.80 -24.01 17.02
C ASN A 203 -9.62 -25.31 16.95
N GLU A 204 -10.91 -25.25 16.63
CA GLU A 204 -11.79 -26.42 16.51
C GLU A 204 -11.64 -27.05 15.13
N THR A 205 -11.80 -26.24 14.07
CA THR A 205 -11.75 -26.73 12.69
C THR A 205 -10.33 -26.85 12.13
N LYS A 206 -9.34 -26.20 12.77
CA LYS A 206 -7.95 -26.06 12.28
C LYS A 206 -7.82 -25.35 10.94
N ILE A 207 -8.80 -24.52 10.60
CA ILE A 207 -8.88 -23.77 9.34
C ILE A 207 -8.46 -22.32 9.58
N TYR A 208 -7.75 -21.75 8.60
CA TYR A 208 -7.46 -20.32 8.54
C TYR A 208 -8.56 -19.60 7.77
N GLY A 209 -8.98 -18.44 8.29
CA GLY A 209 -9.96 -17.57 7.65
C GLY A 209 -9.51 -16.11 7.67
N MET A 210 -10.08 -15.31 6.79
CA MET A 210 -9.78 -13.90 6.63
C MET A 210 -11.05 -13.09 6.85
N LYS A 211 -10.98 -12.11 7.75
CA LYS A 211 -11.98 -11.04 7.85
C LYS A 211 -11.40 -9.77 7.25
N ILE A 212 -12.22 -9.03 6.51
CA ILE A 212 -11.81 -7.81 5.84
C ILE A 212 -12.72 -6.68 6.31
N ASN A 213 -12.12 -5.61 6.82
CA ASN A 213 -12.86 -4.42 7.24
C ASN A 213 -12.41 -3.20 6.43
N TYR A 214 -13.36 -2.35 6.08
CA TYR A 214 -13.12 -1.04 5.48
C TYR A 214 -13.27 0.05 6.53
N TYR A 215 -12.16 0.65 6.94
CA TYR A 215 -12.13 1.83 7.79
C TYR A 215 -12.35 3.08 6.92
N THR A 216 -13.38 3.86 7.21
CA THR A 216 -13.83 4.96 6.34
C THR A 216 -13.02 6.25 6.46
N GLY A 217 -11.99 6.29 7.30
CA GLY A 217 -11.19 7.49 7.54
C GLY A 217 -11.86 8.44 8.54
N VAL A 218 -12.85 9.18 8.06
CA VAL A 218 -13.61 10.17 8.84
C VAL A 218 -14.61 9.47 9.76
N GLY A 219 -14.61 9.87 11.03
CA GLY A 219 -15.55 9.37 12.04
C GLY A 219 -15.18 8.04 12.69
N GLY A 220 -14.08 7.40 12.29
CA GLY A 220 -13.61 6.16 12.92
C GLY A 220 -14.50 4.94 12.66
N ILE A 221 -15.30 4.97 11.59
CA ILE A 221 -16.26 3.92 11.28
C ILE A 221 -15.56 2.79 10.54
N THR A 222 -15.81 1.56 10.98
CA THR A 222 -15.29 0.34 10.38
C THR A 222 -16.44 -0.51 9.88
N ILE A 223 -16.44 -0.79 8.57
CA ILE A 223 -17.50 -1.53 7.88
C ILE A 223 -16.96 -2.92 7.51
N PRO A 224 -17.54 -4.03 8.00
CA PRO A 224 -17.11 -5.36 7.60
C PRO A 224 -17.51 -5.62 6.14
N LEU A 225 -16.58 -6.15 5.35
CA LEU A 225 -16.82 -6.52 3.96
C LEU A 225 -17.23 -7.99 3.88
N LEU A 226 -18.37 -8.24 3.24
CA LEU A 226 -18.88 -9.59 3.01
C LEU A 226 -18.57 -10.02 1.58
N LEU A 227 -17.67 -10.99 1.44
CA LEU A 227 -17.34 -11.56 0.14
C LEU A 227 -18.43 -12.51 -0.34
N PRO A 228 -18.65 -12.62 -1.67
CA PRO A 228 -19.60 -13.59 -2.22
C PRO A 228 -19.31 -15.00 -1.71
N ASN A 229 -20.35 -15.72 -1.27
CA ASN A 229 -20.27 -17.08 -0.73
C ASN A 229 -19.44 -17.25 0.55
N CYS A 230 -19.14 -16.16 1.26
CA CYS A 230 -18.46 -16.19 2.56
C CYS A 230 -19.34 -15.61 3.68
N THR A 231 -19.07 -16.05 4.92
CA THR A 231 -19.53 -15.37 6.13
C THR A 231 -18.57 -14.22 6.48
N GLU A 232 -18.70 -13.63 7.67
CA GLU A 232 -17.80 -12.56 8.14
C GLU A 232 -16.32 -12.96 8.14
N ILE A 233 -16.02 -14.24 8.42
CA ILE A 233 -14.68 -14.81 8.32
C ILE A 233 -14.67 -15.77 7.13
N CYS A 234 -14.08 -15.32 6.02
CA CYS A 234 -14.02 -16.09 4.77
C CYS A 234 -12.88 -17.11 4.84
N PRO A 235 -13.11 -18.41 4.58
CA PRO A 235 -12.02 -19.39 4.54
C PRO A 235 -10.91 -18.96 3.59
N LEU A 236 -9.64 -19.08 4.02
CA LEU A 236 -8.50 -18.56 3.26
C LEU A 236 -8.43 -19.14 1.84
N GLN A 237 -8.80 -20.42 1.66
CA GLN A 237 -8.86 -21.04 0.34
C GLN A 237 -9.93 -20.42 -0.57
N SER A 238 -11.12 -20.12 -0.02
CA SER A 238 -12.18 -19.46 -0.79
C SER A 238 -11.75 -18.06 -1.23
N LEU A 239 -11.01 -17.33 -0.39
CA LEU A 239 -10.42 -16.04 -0.78
C LEU A 239 -9.40 -16.18 -1.90
N VAL A 240 -8.55 -17.22 -1.87
CA VAL A 240 -7.62 -17.53 -2.97
C VAL A 240 -8.38 -17.76 -4.26
N ASP A 241 -9.45 -18.56 -4.23
CA ASP A 241 -10.24 -18.89 -5.40
C ASP A 241 -10.94 -17.65 -5.99
N ILE A 242 -11.45 -16.75 -5.14
CA ILE A 242 -12.03 -15.46 -5.55
C ILE A 242 -10.97 -14.57 -6.20
N ALA A 243 -9.78 -14.49 -5.62
CA ALA A 243 -8.72 -13.60 -6.10
C ALA A 243 -7.93 -14.17 -7.29
N PHE A 244 -8.06 -15.46 -7.60
CA PHE A 244 -7.16 -16.19 -8.52
C PHE A 244 -6.98 -15.51 -9.87
N ILE A 245 -8.07 -15.12 -10.53
CA ILE A 245 -8.04 -14.49 -11.87
C ILE A 245 -7.40 -13.09 -11.83
N SER A 246 -7.48 -12.45 -10.67
CA SER A 246 -7.03 -11.08 -10.44
C SER A 246 -5.55 -10.99 -10.03
N MET A 247 -4.92 -12.10 -9.62
CA MET A 247 -3.51 -12.12 -9.20
C MET A 247 -2.60 -12.38 -10.42
N PRO A 248 -1.65 -11.49 -10.74
CA PRO A 248 -0.68 -11.75 -11.79
C PRO A 248 0.36 -12.79 -11.38
N GLU A 249 0.74 -13.70 -12.28
CA GLU A 249 1.82 -14.67 -12.04
C GLU A 249 3.18 -13.97 -11.84
N ASN A 250 3.44 -12.92 -12.63
CA ASN A 250 4.65 -12.12 -12.55
C ASN A 250 4.32 -10.64 -12.82
N PRO A 251 4.17 -9.81 -11.77
CA PRO A 251 3.86 -8.40 -11.93
C PRO A 251 4.91 -7.63 -12.76
N GLN A 252 6.20 -7.99 -12.64
CA GLN A 252 7.29 -7.28 -13.31
C GLN A 252 7.26 -7.49 -14.83
N SER A 253 7.06 -8.73 -15.29
CA SER A 253 6.92 -9.00 -16.73
C SER A 253 5.64 -8.38 -17.29
N LEU A 254 4.56 -8.38 -16.50
CA LEU A 254 3.28 -7.78 -16.87
C LEU A 254 3.38 -6.25 -17.00
N CYS A 255 4.22 -5.63 -16.18
CA CYS A 255 4.40 -4.18 -16.13
C CYS A 255 5.01 -3.60 -17.42
N GLY A 256 6.00 -4.29 -17.99
CA GLY A 256 6.62 -3.91 -19.26
C GLY A 256 7.70 -2.82 -19.16
N TRP A 257 8.32 -2.61 -17.99
CA TRP A 257 9.52 -1.78 -17.92
C TRP A 257 10.64 -2.38 -18.80
N PRO A 258 11.38 -1.56 -19.55
CA PRO A 258 12.53 -2.05 -20.30
C PRO A 258 13.51 -2.67 -19.31
N ILE A 259 13.83 -3.94 -19.50
CA ILE A 259 14.81 -4.67 -18.70
C ILE A 259 16.11 -3.88 -18.79
N LYS A 260 16.61 -3.36 -17.66
CA LYS A 260 18.00 -2.89 -17.60
C LYS A 260 18.86 -4.09 -18.01
N HIS A 261 19.50 -4.04 -19.17
CA HIS A 261 20.67 -4.89 -19.41
C HIS A 261 21.60 -4.63 -18.23
N SER A 262 21.74 -5.61 -17.36
CA SER A 262 22.84 -5.70 -16.43
C SER A 262 24.11 -5.68 -17.28
N ILE A 263 24.70 -4.51 -17.48
CA ILE A 263 26.10 -4.43 -17.85
C ILE A 263 26.82 -5.06 -16.68
N GLU A 264 27.34 -6.26 -16.93
CA GLU A 264 28.23 -7.00 -16.05
C GLU A 264 29.31 -6.04 -15.55
N ILE A 265 29.30 -5.76 -14.24
CA ILE A 265 30.49 -5.26 -13.55
C ILE A 265 31.37 -6.49 -13.32
N GLU A 266 31.96 -6.99 -14.39
CA GLU A 266 33.12 -7.89 -14.39
C GLU A 266 34.09 -7.34 -15.44
N ASP A 267 34.71 -6.19 -15.14
CA ASP A 267 36.03 -5.80 -15.67
C ASP A 267 36.43 -4.38 -15.22
N GLN A 268 36.62 -4.16 -13.91
CA GLN A 268 37.57 -3.12 -13.41
C GLN A 268 38.29 -3.52 -12.11
N PHE A 269 38.31 -4.80 -11.75
CA PHE A 269 39.26 -5.33 -10.76
C PHE A 269 40.46 -5.96 -11.48
N ASN A 270 41.18 -5.16 -12.29
CA ASN A 270 42.59 -5.37 -12.66
C ASN A 270 43.03 -4.32 -13.70
N SER A 271 43.34 -3.10 -13.25
CA SER A 271 44.52 -2.38 -13.76
C SER A 271 44.82 -1.12 -12.96
N THR A 272 46.04 -1.13 -12.41
CA THR A 272 46.91 0.03 -12.18
C THR A 272 46.60 0.96 -11.01
N HIS A 273 47.35 0.72 -9.93
CA HIS A 273 47.93 1.75 -9.08
C HIS A 273 48.39 2.97 -9.89
N SER A 274 47.88 4.16 -9.56
CA SER A 274 48.69 5.39 -9.52
C SER A 274 48.04 6.45 -8.64
N ASN A 275 48.86 7.05 -7.77
CA ASN A 275 48.52 8.08 -6.80
C ASN A 275 47.97 9.35 -7.47
N ILE A 276 46.82 9.87 -7.01
CA ILE A 276 46.50 11.29 -7.10
C ILE A 276 45.84 11.75 -5.79
N SER A 277 46.53 12.63 -5.09
CA SER A 277 46.08 13.40 -3.92
C SER A 277 44.96 14.37 -4.30
N ALA A 278 43.84 14.35 -3.56
CA ALA A 278 42.82 15.37 -3.64
C ALA A 278 42.72 16.15 -2.32
N SER A 279 42.93 17.45 -2.40
CA SER A 279 42.83 18.41 -1.30
C SER A 279 41.38 18.59 -0.85
N TYR A 280 41.12 18.48 0.45
CA TYR A 280 39.83 18.83 1.04
C TYR A 280 39.66 20.36 1.08
N HIS A 281 38.76 20.89 0.26
CA HIS A 281 38.18 22.21 0.50
C HIS A 281 36.95 22.06 1.39
N THR A 282 37.10 22.45 2.65
CA THR A 282 35.99 22.70 3.58
C THR A 282 35.10 23.81 3.03
N LYS A 283 33.83 23.50 2.78
CA LYS A 283 32.79 24.52 2.64
C LYS A 283 32.04 24.62 3.96
N ASN A 284 32.14 25.78 4.61
CA ASN A 284 31.31 26.13 5.75
C ASN A 284 29.93 26.59 5.27
N LEU A 285 28.91 26.29 6.06
CA LEU A 285 27.56 26.84 5.93
C LEU A 285 27.59 28.35 6.26
N ILE A 286 26.88 29.15 5.46
CA ILE A 286 26.46 30.52 5.81
C ILE A 286 24.98 30.43 6.17
#